data_AF-A0A7Y2SJG3-F1
#
_entry.id   AF-A0A7Y2SJG3-F1
#
_cell.length_a   1.000
_cell.length_b   1.000
_cell.length_c   1.000
_cell.angle_alpha   90.00
_cell.angle_beta   90.00
_cell.angle_gamma   90.00
#
_symmetry.space_group_name_H-M   'P 1'
#
loop_
_entity.id
_entity.type
_entity.pdbx_description
1 polymer ?
#
loop_
_entity_poly.entity_id
_entity_poly.type
_entity_poly.pdbx_seq_one_letter_code
_entity_poly.pdbx_strand_id
1 'polypeptide(L)' 'MTQAEMRLIEEGWGALVEQLGLAEATRFVMLLDRRTGGALQHLHTLWSTPSAGQRRAGVLQTRHSQSANQFDA' A
#
# COMPACT_ATOMS: atom_id res chain seq x y z
N MET A 1 12.80 28.44 0.34
CA MET A 1 12.49 27.41 1.34
C MET A 1 13.04 27.86 2.67
N THR A 2 12.17 28.07 3.65
CA THR A 2 12.51 28.49 5.02
C THR A 2 12.82 27.27 5.90
N GLN A 3 13.46 27.48 7.05
CA GLN A 3 13.66 26.38 8.01
C GLN A 3 12.34 25.82 8.56
N ALA A 4 11.32 26.67 8.70
CA ALA A 4 10.00 26.23 9.17
C ALA A 4 9.32 25.32 8.13
N GLU A 5 9.42 25.66 6.85
CA GLU A 5 8.91 24.82 5.75
C GLU A 5 9.64 23.46 5.71
N MET A 6 10.95 23.44 5.92
CA MET A 6 11.72 22.20 5.94
C MET A 6 11.27 21.27 7.09
N ARG A 7 11.12 21.82 8.30
CA ARG A 7 10.65 21.03 9.45
C ARG A 7 9.27 20.44 9.21
N LEU A 8 8.37 21.21 8.63
CA LEU A 8 7.01 20.73 8.34
C LEU A 8 7.02 19.59 7.30
N ILE A 9 7.93 19.64 6.33
CA ILE A 9 8.12 18.54 5.36
C ILE A 9 8.66 17.29 6.06
N GLU A 10 9.68 17.43 6.91
CA GLU A 10 10.31 16.31 7.62
C GLU A 10 9.33 15.64 8.59
N GLU A 11 8.61 16.44 9.40
CA GLU A 11 7.59 15.96 10.33
C GLU A 11 6.42 15.30 9.59
N GLY A 12 5.94 15.94 8.52
CA GLY A 12 4.86 15.38 7.69
C GLY A 12 5.25 14.08 7.00
N TRP A 13 6.49 13.97 6.52
CA TRP A 13 7.02 12.73 5.97
C TRP A 13 7.09 11.63 7.03
N GLY A 14 7.60 11.94 8.23
CA GLY A 14 7.64 11.00 9.35
C GLY A 14 6.25 10.44 9.68
N ALA A 15 5.25 11.31 9.81
CA ALA A 15 3.87 10.91 10.09
C ALA A 15 3.26 10.04 8.98
N LEU A 16 3.55 10.33 7.70
CA LEU A 16 3.09 9.53 6.57
C LEU A 16 3.70 8.12 6.60
N VAL A 17 5.00 8.01 6.85
CA VAL A 17 5.69 6.71 6.92
C VAL A 17 5.21 5.90 8.13
N GLU A 18 4.96 6.54 9.26
CA GLU A 18 4.45 5.88 10.47
C GLU A 18 3.06 5.28 10.24
N GLN A 19 2.17 6.00 9.54
CA GLN A 19 0.80 5.55 9.31
C GLN A 19 0.66 4.56 8.14
N LEU A 20 1.43 4.74 7.07
CA LEU A 20 1.25 4.03 5.80
C LEU A 20 2.34 2.99 5.51
N GLY A 21 3.51 3.13 6.15
CA GLY A 21 4.73 2.47 5.71
C GLY A 21 5.42 3.18 4.54
N LEU A 22 6.71 2.91 4.38
CA LEU A 22 7.59 3.63 3.44
C LEU A 22 7.11 3.55 1.98
N ALA A 23 6.76 2.35 1.50
CA ALA A 23 6.39 2.15 0.10
C ALA A 23 5.10 2.92 -0.28
N GLU A 24 4.13 2.97 0.62
CA GLU A 24 2.82 3.56 0.38
C GLU A 24 2.88 5.08 0.56
N ALA A 25 3.68 5.57 1.52
CA ALA A 25 4.02 6.98 1.65
C ALA A 25 4.74 7.51 0.39
N THR A 26 5.71 6.78 -0.16
CA THR A 26 6.39 7.16 -1.42
C THR A 26 5.41 7.18 -2.60
N ARG A 27 4.54 6.17 -2.74
CA ARG A 27 3.53 6.14 -3.81
C ARG A 27 2.59 7.35 -3.70
N PHE A 28 2.19 7.72 -2.50
CA PHE A 28 1.35 8.89 -2.25
C PHE A 28 1.99 10.19 -2.74
N VAL A 29 3.27 10.44 -2.40
CA VAL A 29 4.00 11.63 -2.87
C VAL A 29 4.16 11.63 -4.40
N MET A 30 4.44 10.48 -5.00
CA MET A 30 4.52 10.35 -6.47
C MET A 30 3.18 10.66 -7.15
N LEU A 31 2.04 10.35 -6.52
CA LEU A 31 0.71 10.69 -7.05
C LEU A 31 0.39 12.17 -6.91
N LEU A 32 0.86 12.83 -5.83
CA LEU A 32 0.74 14.27 -5.62
C LEU A 32 1.51 15.06 -6.70
N ASP A 33 2.76 14.67 -6.96
CA ASP A 33 3.65 15.32 -7.94
C ASP A 33 3.04 15.34 -9.34
N ARG A 34 2.37 14.24 -9.73
CA ARG A 34 1.72 14.11 -11.04
C ARG A 34 0.48 15.00 -11.21
N ARG A 35 0.06 15.75 -10.18
CA ARG A 35 -1.22 16.49 -10.11
C ARG A 35 -2.44 15.67 -10.51
N THR A 36 -2.31 14.35 -10.50
CA THR A 36 -3.40 13.43 -10.75
C THR A 36 -4.24 13.39 -9.50
N GLY A 37 -5.53 13.76 -9.59
CA GLY A 37 -6.49 13.70 -8.48
C GLY A 37 -6.59 12.31 -7.81
N GLY A 38 -5.90 11.29 -8.33
CA GLY A 38 -5.68 10.00 -7.71
C GLY A 38 -4.95 10.05 -6.36
N ALA A 39 -4.19 11.10 -6.03
CA ALA A 39 -3.59 11.24 -4.69
C ALA A 39 -4.67 11.35 -3.59
N LEU A 40 -5.74 12.09 -3.87
CA LEU A 40 -6.88 12.29 -2.97
C LEU A 40 -7.71 11.00 -2.84
N GLN A 41 -7.91 10.28 -3.95
CA GLN A 41 -8.56 8.96 -3.94
C GLN A 41 -7.73 7.92 -3.18
N HIS A 42 -6.40 7.97 -3.32
CA HIS A 42 -5.49 7.10 -2.59
C HIS A 42 -5.54 7.36 -1.09
N LEU A 43 -5.52 8.63 -0.66
CA LEU A 43 -5.72 9.01 0.74
C LEU A 43 -7.07 8.56 1.29
N HIS A 44 -8.15 8.81 0.54
CA HIS A 44 -9.47 8.36 0.95
C HIS A 44 -9.52 6.84 1.13
N THR A 45 -8.87 6.09 0.25
CA THR A 45 -8.76 4.62 0.37
C THR A 45 -7.96 4.24 1.62
N LEU A 46 -6.80 4.86 1.85
CA LEU A 46 -5.95 4.56 3.01
C LEU A 46 -6.63 4.87 4.34
N TRP A 47 -7.40 5.98 4.44
CA TRP A 47 -8.12 6.35 5.66
C TRP A 47 -9.49 5.68 5.83
N SER A 48 -10.15 5.26 4.74
CA SER A 48 -11.43 4.53 4.83
C SER A 48 -11.23 3.04 5.12
N THR A 49 -10.03 2.53 4.89
CA THR A 49 -9.70 1.15 5.24
C THR A 49 -9.06 1.17 6.63
N PRO A 50 -9.70 0.65 7.69
CA PRO A 50 -9.02 0.49 8.97
C PRO A 50 -7.77 -0.36 8.71
N SER A 51 -6.62 0.17 9.09
CA SER A 51 -5.30 -0.39 8.82
C SER A 51 -5.32 -1.87 9.13
N ALA A 52 -5.40 -2.70 8.08
CA ALA A 52 -5.35 -4.14 8.19
C ALA A 52 -3.89 -4.57 8.45
N GLY A 53 -3.31 -4.04 9.53
CA GLY A 53 -2.11 -4.55 10.16
C GLY A 53 -2.42 -5.84 10.91
N GLN A 54 -3.04 -6.83 10.26
CA GLN A 54 -2.99 -8.21 10.74
C GLN A 54 -3.46 -9.21 9.68
N ARG A 55 -2.55 -10.15 9.37
CA ARG A 55 -2.74 -11.42 8.65
C ARG A 55 -2.63 -11.37 7.12
N ARG A 56 -1.38 -11.39 6.65
CA ARG A 56 -0.98 -12.36 5.61
C ARG A 56 0.20 -13.20 6.09
N ALA A 57 0.00 -13.87 7.22
CA ALA A 57 0.63 -15.17 7.43
C ALA A 57 -0.13 -16.17 6.55
N GLY A 58 0.56 -16.79 5.60
CA GLY A 58 0.18 -18.06 5.00
C GLY A 58 -1.15 -18.11 4.24
N VAL A 59 -1.14 -17.69 2.98
CA VAL A 59 -1.85 -18.48 1.96
C VAL A 59 -0.77 -19.03 1.04
N LEU A 60 -0.16 -20.14 1.48
CA LEU A 60 0.33 -21.13 0.54
C LEU A 60 -0.85 -21.45 -0.38
N GLN A 61 -0.70 -21.11 -1.65
CA GLN A 61 -1.62 -21.51 -2.69
C GLN A 61 -1.31 -22.97 -3.04
N THR A 62 -1.72 -23.88 -2.16
CA THR A 62 -1.82 -25.31 -2.47
C THR A 62 -3.12 -25.54 -3.25
N ARG A 63 -3.02 -25.59 -4.58
CA ARG A 63 -4.02 -26.10 -5.53
C ARG A 63 -3.32 -26.17 -6.90
N HIS A 64 -3.13 -27.28 -7.59
CA HIS A 64 -3.87 -28.54 -7.68
C HIS A 64 -2.88 -29.67 -8.04
N SER A 65 -2.78 -30.70 -7.19
CA SER A 65 -2.43 -32.04 -7.65
C SER A 65 -3.74 -32.72 -8.05
N GLN A 66 -4.02 -32.81 -9.34
CA GLN A 66 -5.00 -33.77 -9.87
C GLN A 66 -4.30 -34.57 -10.97
N SER A 67 -3.59 -35.59 -10.49
CA SER A 67 -3.33 -36.81 -11.24
C SER A 67 -4.57 -37.69 -11.08
N ALA A 68 -5.24 -38.02 -12.19
CA ALA A 68 -6.13 -39.18 -12.26
C ALA A 68 -6.36 -39.53 -13.74
N ASN A 69 -5.52 -40.44 -14.23
CA ASN A 69 -5.74 -41.42 -15.28
C ASN A 69 -7.15 -41.45 -15.90
N GLN A 70 -7.23 -41.15 -17.20
CA GLN A 70 -8.34 -41.60 -18.04
C GLN A 70 -7.80 -42.70 -18.95
N PHE A 71 -7.98 -43.96 -18.51
CA PHE A 71 -7.87 -45.18 -19.28
C PHE A 71 -9.27 -45.56 -19.79
N ASP A 72 -9.33 -46.01 -21.04
CA ASP A 72 -10.29 -46.94 -21.68
C ASP A 72 -11.82 -46.71 -21.59
N ALA A 73 -12.43 -46.48 -22.77
CA ALA A 73 -13.66 -47.14 -23.23
C ALA A 73 -13.77 -47.06 -24.76
#